data_AF-A0AAW8EQH3-F1
#
_entry.id   AF-A0AAW8EQH3-F1
#
_cell.length_a   1.000
_cell.length_b   1.000
_cell.length_c   1.000
_cell.angle_alpha   90.00
_cell.angle_beta   90.00
_cell.angle_gamma   90.00
#
_symmetry.space_group_name_H-M   'P 1'
#
loop_
_entity.id
_entity.type
_entity.pdbx_description
1 polymer ?
#
loop_
_entity_poly.entity_id
_entity_poly.type
_entity_poly.pdbx_seq_one_letter_code
_entity_poly.pdbx_strand_id
1 'polypeptide(L)'
;MSEHLLMAAYWIVAIVIFAALVVLLVYFHAFGGQKMSRDPGDWGAFGDYVGGLINPLVGIATVTLIFLTLMLQRKELQASLDEIRSAHRSAVLQGFEQSLFSWLANYHSLLSATKSKLGGEGRQALTTMYEQRFSSVVAMQRHQRAEGLGALDEEEAKIYLGEIRRASATGDAEEKGNLSNVFMIALWGYKEVIRMHRSELDAVFRTLYRLLRWIDTSELDDVQKWHYVALVRAQLSWIELVFILYNCLTPEGEKFADLVNDYALFDNLEGAPDELIDAIAHEFTVSPPSSFTANLPPEPWPFNEAAFSSEVAKAKRKLPPSA
;
A
#
# COMPACT_ATOMS: atom_id res chain seq x y z
N MET A 1 0.96 37.79 13.99
CA MET A 1 0.73 37.41 15.40
C MET A 1 1.99 37.62 16.26
N SER A 2 3.15 37.09 15.85
CA SER A 2 4.45 37.35 16.51
C SER A 2 4.78 38.85 16.56
N GLU A 3 4.54 39.57 15.47
CA GLU A 3 4.78 41.03 15.41
C GLU A 3 3.93 41.83 16.41
N HIS A 4 2.67 41.45 16.64
CA HIS A 4 1.81 42.13 17.61
C HIS A 4 2.25 41.89 19.06
N LEU A 5 2.77 40.71 19.36
CA LEU A 5 3.29 40.38 20.69
C LEU A 5 4.64 41.08 20.95
N LEU A 6 5.49 41.18 19.93
CA LEU A 6 6.73 41.96 19.99
C LEU A 6 6.42 43.45 20.18
N MET A 7 5.47 43.99 19.42
CA MET A 7 4.99 45.37 19.59
C MET A 7 4.46 45.59 21.02
N ALA A 8 3.66 44.68 21.55
CA ALA A 8 3.16 44.76 22.93
C ALA A 8 4.30 44.76 23.96
N ALA A 9 5.33 43.92 23.78
CA ALA A 9 6.50 43.91 24.63
C ALA A 9 7.27 45.25 24.58
N TYR A 10 7.48 45.82 23.38
CA TYR A 10 8.09 47.14 23.23
C TYR A 10 7.30 48.24 23.93
N TRP A 11 5.96 48.22 23.81
CA TRP A 11 5.09 49.18 24.48
C TRP A 11 5.14 49.05 26.00
N ILE A 12 5.18 47.84 26.55
CA ILE A 12 5.31 47.62 27.99
C ILE A 12 6.61 48.23 28.52
N VAL A 13 7.74 47.97 27.84
CA VAL A 13 9.04 48.55 28.23
C VAL A 13 9.02 50.08 28.11
N ALA A 14 8.45 50.63 27.04
CA ALA A 14 8.34 52.08 26.84
C ALA A 14 7.50 52.75 27.94
N ILE A 15 6.39 52.13 28.37
CA ILE A 15 5.53 52.63 29.45
C ILE A 15 6.30 52.68 30.78
N VAL A 16 7.08 51.64 31.10
CA VAL A 16 7.88 51.61 32.33
C VAL A 16 8.94 52.70 32.33
N ILE A 17 9.65 52.89 31.20
CA ILE A 17 10.64 53.96 31.05
C ILE A 17 9.97 55.34 31.17
N PHE A 18 8.81 55.52 30.54
CA PHE A 18 8.06 56.77 30.62
C PHE A 18 7.60 57.07 32.05
N ALA A 19 7.07 56.07 32.76
CA ALA A 19 6.67 56.22 34.16
C ALA A 19 7.86 56.61 35.04
N ALA A 20 9.03 55.98 34.84
CA ALA A 20 10.26 56.34 35.53
C ALA A 20 10.67 57.81 35.29
N LEU A 21 10.60 58.27 34.04
CA LEU A 21 10.88 59.66 33.68
C LEU A 21 9.89 60.64 34.31
N VAL A 22 8.60 60.30 34.34
CA VAL A 22 7.57 61.13 34.99
C VAL A 22 7.82 61.25 36.49
N VAL A 23 8.17 60.15 37.18
CA VAL A 23 8.51 60.17 38.61
C VAL A 23 9.69 61.12 38.87
N LEU A 24 10.74 61.04 38.04
CA LEU A 24 11.89 61.94 38.14
C LEU A 24 11.52 63.40 37.86
N LEU A 25 10.73 63.67 36.80
CA LEU A 25 10.28 65.01 36.45
C LEU A 25 9.44 65.66 37.56
N VAL A 26 8.48 64.92 38.13
CA VAL A 26 7.66 65.39 39.25
C VAL A 26 8.52 65.70 40.47
N TYR A 27 9.51 64.85 40.77
CA TYR A 27 10.44 65.09 41.87
C TYR A 27 11.27 66.37 41.67
N PHE A 28 11.89 66.55 40.50
CA PHE A 28 12.67 67.75 40.21
C PHE A 28 11.82 69.01 40.13
N HIS A 29 10.56 68.92 39.69
CA HIS A 29 9.66 70.07 39.69
C HIS A 29 9.26 70.49 41.11
N ALA A 30 8.98 69.52 41.99
CA ALA A 30 8.57 69.79 43.37
C ALA A 30 9.75 70.24 44.27
N PHE A 31 10.96 69.73 44.04
CA PHE A 31 12.11 69.90 44.95
C PHE A 31 13.36 70.55 44.32
N GLY A 32 13.35 70.90 43.03
CA GLY A 32 14.53 71.36 42.29
C GLY A 32 15.10 72.73 42.69
N GLY A 33 14.41 73.49 43.56
CA GLY A 33 14.90 74.76 44.10
C GLY A 33 15.90 74.63 45.26
N GLN A 34 16.14 73.41 45.78
CA GLN A 34 17.04 73.17 46.91
C GLN A 34 18.49 72.88 46.46
N LYS A 35 19.48 73.23 47.30
CA LYS A 35 20.90 72.91 47.04
C LYS A 35 21.11 71.40 47.13
N MET A 36 21.93 70.85 46.23
CA MET A 36 22.28 69.43 46.19
C MET A 36 22.89 68.97 47.51
N SER A 37 22.30 67.93 48.13
CA SER A 37 22.77 67.45 49.44
C SER A 37 24.15 66.79 49.34
N ARG A 38 24.98 67.01 50.37
CA ARG A 38 26.31 66.41 50.54
C ARG A 38 26.28 65.20 51.46
N ASP A 39 25.17 64.92 52.13
CA ASP A 39 25.00 63.76 53.00
C ASP A 39 24.55 62.55 52.16
N PRO A 40 25.30 61.43 52.15
CA PRO A 40 24.88 60.19 51.50
C PRO A 40 23.52 59.65 51.96
N GLY A 41 23.07 59.96 53.18
CA GLY A 41 21.78 59.51 53.72
C GLY A 41 20.57 60.05 52.94
N ASP A 42 20.61 61.31 52.52
CA ASP A 42 19.53 61.95 51.76
C ASP A 42 19.38 61.33 50.36
N TRP A 43 20.50 60.90 49.76
CA TRP A 43 20.52 60.18 48.49
C TRP A 43 19.91 58.77 48.62
N GLY A 44 20.05 58.14 49.80
CA GLY A 44 19.37 56.89 50.13
C GLY A 44 17.86 57.04 50.16
N ALA A 45 17.34 58.06 50.88
CA ALA A 45 15.91 58.33 50.97
C ALA A 45 15.28 58.70 49.60
N PHE A 46 16.00 59.44 48.76
CA PHE A 46 15.58 59.68 47.37
C PHE A 46 15.51 58.37 46.56
N GLY A 47 16.54 57.52 46.68
CA GLY A 47 16.57 56.20 46.06
C GLY A 47 15.38 55.33 46.49
N ASP A 48 15.01 55.36 47.77
CA ASP A 48 13.87 54.62 48.31
C ASP A 48 12.53 55.13 47.76
N TYR A 49 12.36 56.45 47.59
CA TYR A 49 11.16 57.03 46.97
C TYR A 49 11.02 56.62 45.50
N VAL A 50 12.09 56.80 44.71
CA VAL A 50 12.11 56.45 43.28
C VAL A 50 11.95 54.94 43.10
N GLY A 51 12.69 54.15 43.88
CA GLY A 51 12.59 52.69 43.86
C GLY A 51 11.23 52.18 44.32
N GLY A 52 10.63 52.80 45.34
CA GLY A 52 9.30 52.41 45.86
C GLY A 52 8.17 52.58 44.83
N LEU A 53 8.29 53.56 43.93
CA LEU A 53 7.32 53.79 42.84
C LEU A 53 7.64 53.00 41.57
N ILE A 54 8.92 52.92 41.18
CA ILE A 54 9.33 52.29 39.91
C ILE A 54 9.39 50.76 40.04
N ASN A 55 9.87 50.21 41.16
CA ASN A 55 10.06 48.75 41.30
C ASN A 55 8.76 47.94 41.14
N PRO A 56 7.61 48.34 41.71
CA PRO A 56 6.35 47.63 41.46
C PRO A 56 5.93 47.63 39.98
N LEU A 57 6.14 48.73 39.27
CA LEU A 57 5.84 48.85 37.84
C LEU A 57 6.77 47.94 37.01
N VAL A 58 8.06 47.95 37.32
CA VAL A 58 9.04 47.04 36.71
C VAL A 58 8.65 45.58 37.00
N GLY A 59 8.26 45.25 38.23
CA GLY A 59 7.84 43.90 38.61
C GLY A 59 6.66 43.37 37.79
N ILE A 60 5.59 44.16 37.64
CA ILE A 60 4.43 43.79 36.82
C ILE A 60 4.82 43.65 35.34
N ALA A 61 5.64 44.56 34.83
CA ALA A 61 6.14 44.48 33.46
C ALA A 61 6.99 43.23 33.23
N THR A 62 7.90 42.89 34.15
CA THR A 62 8.71 41.67 34.08
C THR A 62 7.84 40.42 34.07
N VAL A 63 6.86 40.30 34.96
CA VAL A 63 5.94 39.15 34.99
C VAL A 63 5.13 39.06 33.68
N THR A 64 4.65 40.19 33.16
CA THR A 64 3.88 40.23 31.91
C THR A 64 4.74 39.83 30.71
N LEU A 65 5.97 40.33 30.63
CA LEU A 65 6.93 39.97 29.58
C LEU A 65 7.27 38.47 29.65
N ILE A 66 7.56 37.94 30.84
CA ILE A 66 7.81 36.50 31.03
C ILE A 66 6.58 35.68 30.59
N PHE A 67 5.38 36.09 30.96
CA PHE A 67 4.15 35.41 30.54
C PHE A 67 3.97 35.43 29.02
N LEU A 68 4.20 36.58 28.37
CA LEU A 68 4.19 36.71 26.91
C LEU A 68 5.22 35.78 26.25
N THR A 69 6.44 35.72 26.79
CA THR A 69 7.49 34.82 26.32
C THR A 69 7.08 33.36 26.47
N LEU A 70 6.52 32.96 27.61
CA LEU A 70 6.05 31.58 27.85
C LEU A 70 4.92 31.18 26.89
N MET A 71 4.01 32.11 26.58
CA MET A 71 2.95 31.88 25.59
C MET A 71 3.52 31.69 24.19
N LEU A 72 4.51 32.50 23.80
CA LEU A 72 5.19 32.36 22.50
C LEU A 72 5.93 31.02 22.41
N GLN A 73 6.71 30.68 23.44
CA GLN A 73 7.44 29.41 23.51
C GLN A 73 6.50 28.19 23.44
N ARG A 74 5.36 28.22 24.14
CA ARG A 74 4.36 27.15 24.04
C ARG A 74 3.82 26.99 22.62
N LYS A 75 3.56 28.11 21.94
CA LYS A 75 3.05 28.09 20.57
C LYS A 75 4.09 27.56 19.58
N GLU A 76 5.34 28.01 19.68
CA GLU A 76 6.43 27.51 18.84
C GLU A 76 6.68 26.02 19.07
N LEU A 77 6.63 25.56 20.33
CA LEU A 77 6.76 24.15 20.66
C LEU A 77 5.64 23.31 20.04
N GLN A 78 4.39 23.78 20.09
CA GLN A 78 3.27 23.08 19.46
C GLN A 78 3.45 22.99 17.93
N ALA A 79 3.81 24.08 17.27
CA ALA A 79 4.08 24.08 15.85
C ALA A 79 5.23 23.12 15.48
N SER A 80 6.31 23.13 16.25
CA SER A 80 7.44 22.21 16.08
C SER A 80 7.03 20.74 16.28
N LEU A 81 6.20 20.44 17.28
CA LEU A 81 5.70 19.08 17.51
C LEU A 81 4.81 18.59 16.36
N ASP A 82 3.98 19.47 15.81
CA ASP A 82 3.14 19.12 14.65
C ASP A 82 3.97 18.88 13.39
N GLU A 83 5.04 19.65 13.17
CA GLU A 83 6.01 19.43 12.10
C GLU A 83 6.80 18.11 12.27
N ILE A 84 7.24 17.81 13.49
CA ILE A 84 7.89 16.52 13.80
C ILE A 84 6.91 15.37 13.56
N ARG A 85 5.64 15.53 13.92
CA ARG A 85 4.61 14.49 13.73
C ARG A 85 4.33 14.26 12.24
N SER A 86 4.23 15.31 11.43
CA SER A 86 4.06 15.17 9.98
C SER A 86 5.30 14.54 9.34
N ALA A 87 6.51 14.97 9.72
CA ALA A 87 7.77 14.39 9.26
C ALA A 87 7.88 12.91 9.63
N HIS A 88 7.52 12.53 10.85
CA HIS A 88 7.51 11.13 11.29
C HIS A 88 6.55 10.28 10.43
N ARG A 89 5.34 10.76 10.15
CA ARG A 89 4.38 10.05 9.27
C ARG A 89 4.94 9.86 7.86
N SER A 90 5.54 10.90 7.28
CA SER A 90 6.18 10.81 5.96
C SER A 90 7.34 9.81 5.97
N ALA A 91 8.16 9.80 7.03
CA ALA A 91 9.27 8.86 7.16
C ALA A 91 8.80 7.40 7.26
N VAL A 92 7.71 7.13 7.98
CA VAL A 92 7.11 5.80 8.06
C VAL A 92 6.63 5.32 6.68
N LEU A 93 5.93 6.17 5.93
CA LEU A 93 5.48 5.83 4.57
C LEU A 93 6.67 5.59 3.62
N GLN A 94 7.69 6.44 3.68
CA GLN A 94 8.91 6.25 2.89
C GLN A 94 9.62 4.93 3.24
N GLY A 95 9.68 4.58 4.52
CA GLY A 95 10.24 3.29 4.97
C GLY A 95 9.44 2.09 4.49
N PHE A 96 8.11 2.21 4.44
CA PHE A 96 7.23 1.21 3.84
C PHE A 96 7.50 1.06 2.34
N GLU A 97 7.54 2.16 1.58
CA GLU A 97 7.83 2.14 0.13
C GLU A 97 9.20 1.54 -0.19
N GLN A 98 10.23 1.91 0.58
CA GLN A 98 11.56 1.32 0.43
C GLN A 98 11.54 -0.20 0.65
N SER A 99 10.77 -0.66 1.64
CA SER A 99 10.59 -2.09 1.92
C SER A 99 9.84 -2.78 0.78
N LEU A 100 8.76 -2.18 0.27
CA LEU A 100 7.99 -2.65 -0.88
C LEU A 100 8.90 -2.85 -2.10
N PHE A 101 9.69 -1.84 -2.46
CA PHE A 101 10.61 -1.93 -3.61
C PHE A 101 11.72 -2.97 -3.39
N SER A 102 12.17 -3.16 -2.15
CA SER A 102 13.13 -4.22 -1.81
C SER A 102 12.53 -5.61 -1.99
N TRP A 103 11.27 -5.81 -1.57
CA TRP A 103 10.53 -7.06 -1.82
C TRP A 103 10.35 -7.33 -3.31
N LEU A 104 9.97 -6.32 -4.09
CA LEU A 104 9.81 -6.43 -5.54
C LEU A 104 11.13 -6.77 -6.24
N ALA A 105 12.22 -6.11 -5.86
CA ALA A 105 13.55 -6.41 -6.40
C ALA A 105 13.96 -7.86 -6.08
N ASN A 106 13.72 -8.32 -4.86
CA ASN A 106 13.98 -9.70 -4.46
C ASN A 106 13.09 -10.69 -5.24
N TYR A 107 11.81 -10.39 -5.40
CA TYR A 107 10.89 -11.20 -6.22
C TYR A 107 11.39 -11.32 -7.67
N HIS A 108 11.73 -10.21 -8.32
CA HIS A 108 12.28 -10.21 -9.68
C HIS A 108 13.61 -10.98 -9.78
N SER A 109 14.47 -10.88 -8.76
CA SER A 109 15.73 -11.63 -8.72
C SER A 109 15.51 -13.14 -8.58
N LEU A 110 14.55 -13.58 -7.77
CA LEU A 110 14.21 -15.00 -7.63
C LEU A 110 13.58 -15.52 -8.91
N LEU A 111 12.68 -14.72 -9.51
CA LEU A 111 12.06 -15.04 -10.79
C LEU A 111 13.15 -15.21 -11.85
N SER A 112 14.02 -14.22 -12.06
CA SER A 112 15.05 -14.28 -13.10
C SER A 112 16.03 -15.46 -12.92
N ALA A 113 16.30 -15.86 -11.68
CA ALA A 113 17.14 -17.02 -11.37
C ALA A 113 16.44 -18.38 -11.57
N THR A 114 15.12 -18.39 -11.74
CA THR A 114 14.34 -19.61 -11.99
C THR A 114 14.75 -20.23 -13.32
N LYS A 115 15.15 -21.50 -13.31
CA LYS A 115 15.53 -22.24 -14.52
C LYS A 115 14.56 -23.35 -14.81
N SER A 116 14.28 -23.58 -16.10
CA SER A 116 13.54 -24.75 -16.53
C SER A 116 14.47 -25.84 -17.01
N LYS A 117 14.18 -27.09 -16.62
CA LYS A 117 14.81 -28.29 -17.21
C LYS A 117 14.48 -28.44 -18.70
N LEU A 118 13.43 -27.76 -19.16
CA LEU A 118 12.96 -27.75 -20.54
C LEU A 118 13.59 -26.60 -21.36
N GLY A 119 14.41 -25.76 -20.74
CA GLY A 119 15.07 -24.62 -21.37
C GLY A 119 14.48 -23.26 -20.96
N GLY A 120 15.32 -22.23 -21.00
CA GLY A 120 14.98 -20.87 -20.60
C GLY A 120 15.25 -20.56 -19.11
N GLU A 121 15.30 -19.27 -18.82
CA GLU A 121 15.46 -18.70 -17.47
C GLU A 121 14.40 -17.63 -17.24
N GLY A 122 14.06 -17.34 -15.99
CA GLY A 122 13.08 -16.31 -15.67
C GLY A 122 11.69 -16.58 -16.21
N ARG A 123 11.10 -15.56 -16.82
CA ARG A 123 9.78 -15.65 -17.46
C ARG A 123 9.76 -16.65 -18.60
N GLN A 124 10.85 -16.77 -19.36
CA GLN A 124 10.95 -17.75 -20.44
C GLN A 124 10.86 -19.18 -19.90
N ALA A 125 11.49 -19.46 -18.76
CA ALA A 125 11.38 -20.76 -18.09
C ALA A 125 9.92 -21.10 -17.75
N LEU A 126 9.17 -20.14 -17.18
CA LEU A 126 7.75 -20.31 -16.89
C LEU A 126 6.93 -20.52 -18.16
N THR A 127 7.16 -19.72 -19.21
CA THR A 127 6.47 -19.86 -20.50
C THR A 127 6.70 -21.24 -21.10
N THR A 128 7.94 -21.73 -21.12
CA THR A 128 8.25 -23.07 -21.63
C THR A 128 7.61 -24.17 -20.78
N MET A 129 7.59 -24.04 -19.46
CA MET A 129 6.88 -24.98 -18.58
C MET A 129 5.38 -25.01 -18.88
N TYR A 130 4.77 -23.85 -19.07
CA TYR A 130 3.35 -23.70 -19.41
C TYR A 130 3.02 -24.34 -20.75
N GLU A 131 3.66 -23.86 -21.81
CA GLU A 131 3.40 -24.26 -23.20
C GLU A 131 3.56 -25.76 -23.40
N GLN A 132 4.50 -26.40 -22.70
CA GLN A 132 4.77 -27.83 -22.87
C GLN A 132 3.96 -28.74 -21.93
N ARG A 133 3.40 -28.22 -20.84
CA ARG A 133 2.82 -29.07 -19.78
C ARG A 133 1.34 -28.85 -19.52
N PHE A 134 0.86 -27.61 -19.53
CA PHE A 134 -0.49 -27.27 -19.06
C PHE A 134 -1.16 -26.09 -19.76
N SER A 135 -0.64 -25.65 -20.92
CA SER A 135 -1.44 -24.81 -21.83
C SER A 135 -2.73 -25.50 -22.25
N SER A 136 -3.75 -24.72 -22.60
CA SER A 136 -5.02 -25.26 -23.11
C SER A 136 -4.80 -26.19 -24.31
N VAL A 137 -3.93 -25.81 -25.24
CA VAL A 137 -3.53 -26.59 -26.41
C VAL A 137 -2.99 -27.97 -26.02
N VAL A 138 -2.01 -28.02 -25.11
CA VAL A 138 -1.42 -29.31 -24.67
C VAL A 138 -2.44 -30.15 -23.92
N ALA A 139 -3.30 -29.52 -23.12
CA ALA A 139 -4.36 -30.21 -22.43
C ALA A 139 -5.36 -30.83 -23.42
N MET A 140 -5.73 -30.11 -24.48
CA MET A 140 -6.63 -30.60 -25.53
C MET A 140 -6.00 -31.75 -26.33
N GLN A 141 -4.73 -31.62 -26.74
CA GLN A 141 -4.01 -32.68 -27.43
C GLN A 141 -3.94 -33.97 -26.59
N ARG A 142 -3.77 -33.85 -25.27
CA ARG A 142 -3.78 -34.99 -24.34
C ARG A 142 -5.18 -35.56 -24.15
N HIS A 143 -6.20 -34.72 -24.04
CA HIS A 143 -7.59 -35.17 -23.99
C HIS A 143 -7.95 -35.99 -25.21
N GLN A 144 -7.63 -35.49 -26.40
CA GLN A 144 -7.93 -36.17 -27.66
C GLN A 144 -7.23 -37.53 -27.77
N ARG A 145 -5.97 -37.63 -27.33
CA ARG A 145 -5.26 -38.92 -27.25
C ARG A 145 -5.88 -39.87 -26.22
N ALA A 146 -6.40 -39.36 -25.10
CA ALA A 146 -7.05 -40.18 -24.08
C ALA A 146 -8.38 -40.77 -24.57
N GLU A 147 -9.11 -40.03 -25.41
CA GLU A 147 -10.32 -40.50 -26.11
C GLU A 147 -10.03 -41.45 -27.29
N GLY A 148 -8.75 -41.75 -27.57
CA GLY A 148 -8.35 -42.61 -28.67
C GLY A 148 -8.55 -41.99 -30.07
N LEU A 149 -8.73 -40.66 -30.14
CA LEU A 149 -8.86 -39.91 -31.37
C LEU A 149 -7.48 -39.55 -31.95
N GLY A 150 -7.45 -39.12 -33.22
CA GLY A 150 -6.22 -38.77 -33.93
C GLY A 150 -5.43 -37.64 -33.23
N ALA A 151 -4.11 -37.63 -33.40
CA ALA A 151 -3.27 -36.57 -32.86
C ALA A 151 -3.58 -35.23 -33.56
N LEU A 152 -3.83 -34.20 -32.76
CA LEU A 152 -3.97 -32.83 -33.24
C LEU A 152 -2.62 -32.14 -33.34
N ASP A 153 -2.47 -31.29 -34.34
CA ASP A 153 -1.46 -30.23 -34.30
C ASP A 153 -1.90 -29.06 -33.38
N GLU A 154 -1.14 -27.96 -33.39
CA GLU A 154 -1.42 -26.80 -32.54
C GLU A 154 -2.61 -25.98 -33.03
N GLU A 155 -2.78 -25.80 -34.34
CA GLU A 155 -3.87 -25.00 -34.91
C GLU A 155 -5.20 -25.73 -34.77
N GLU A 156 -5.21 -27.03 -35.05
CA GLU A 156 -6.40 -27.86 -34.87
C GLU A 156 -6.85 -27.86 -33.41
N ALA A 157 -5.92 -28.00 -32.46
CA ALA A 157 -6.25 -27.94 -31.03
C ALA A 157 -6.87 -26.61 -30.60
N LYS A 158 -6.38 -25.48 -31.13
CA LYS A 158 -6.98 -24.17 -30.87
C LYS A 158 -8.39 -24.08 -31.44
N ILE A 159 -8.62 -24.57 -32.65
CA ILE A 159 -9.94 -24.58 -33.30
C ILE A 159 -10.93 -25.41 -32.48
N TYR A 160 -10.57 -26.65 -32.14
CA TYR A 160 -11.41 -27.53 -31.33
C TYR A 160 -11.71 -26.94 -29.96
N LEU A 161 -10.72 -26.35 -29.28
CA LEU A 161 -10.95 -25.66 -28.00
C LEU A 161 -12.00 -24.54 -28.12
N GLY A 162 -11.88 -23.71 -29.15
CA GLY A 162 -12.85 -22.63 -29.40
C GLY A 162 -14.24 -23.15 -29.76
N GLU A 163 -14.36 -24.32 -30.40
CA GLU A 163 -15.63 -24.98 -30.69
C GLU A 163 -16.27 -25.57 -29.42
N ILE A 164 -15.52 -26.38 -28.67
CA ILE A 164 -15.95 -26.99 -27.40
C ILE A 164 -16.42 -25.91 -26.43
N ARG A 165 -15.64 -24.83 -26.29
CA ARG A 165 -15.98 -23.74 -25.39
C ARG A 165 -17.26 -23.02 -25.80
N ARG A 166 -17.41 -22.68 -27.09
CA ARG A 166 -18.65 -22.05 -27.59
C ARG A 166 -19.87 -22.93 -27.35
N ALA A 167 -19.75 -24.24 -27.61
CA ALA A 167 -20.83 -25.20 -27.37
C ALA A 167 -21.17 -25.34 -25.87
N SER A 168 -20.15 -25.44 -25.01
CA SER A 168 -20.28 -25.43 -23.54
C SER A 168 -21.02 -24.18 -23.06
N ALA A 169 -20.64 -23.00 -23.56
CA ALA A 169 -21.29 -21.73 -23.21
C ALA A 169 -22.76 -21.66 -23.65
N THR A 170 -23.14 -22.34 -24.74
CA THR A 170 -24.54 -22.48 -25.17
C THR A 170 -25.34 -23.52 -24.37
N GLY A 171 -24.72 -24.22 -23.43
CA GLY A 171 -25.36 -25.18 -22.53
C GLY A 171 -25.31 -26.63 -23.01
N ASP A 172 -24.45 -26.97 -23.97
CA ASP A 172 -24.24 -28.36 -24.36
C ASP A 172 -23.60 -29.15 -23.20
N ALA A 173 -24.30 -30.18 -22.71
CA ALA A 173 -23.87 -30.96 -21.55
C ALA A 173 -22.66 -31.85 -21.85
N GLU A 174 -22.53 -32.36 -23.06
CA GLU A 174 -21.41 -33.18 -23.49
C GLU A 174 -20.15 -32.32 -23.59
N GLU A 175 -20.25 -31.19 -24.28
CA GLU A 175 -19.10 -30.29 -24.46
C GLU A 175 -18.68 -29.59 -23.17
N LYS A 176 -19.63 -29.32 -22.27
CA LYS A 176 -19.30 -28.88 -20.91
C LYS A 176 -18.50 -29.93 -20.14
N GLY A 177 -18.80 -31.22 -20.35
CA GLY A 177 -18.02 -32.34 -19.83
C GLY A 177 -16.62 -32.40 -20.43
N ASN A 178 -16.50 -32.27 -21.74
CA ASN A 178 -15.22 -32.24 -22.46
C ASN A 178 -14.34 -31.08 -22.00
N LEU A 179 -14.89 -29.87 -21.93
CA LEU A 179 -14.17 -28.69 -21.42
C LEU A 179 -13.68 -28.90 -19.98
N SER A 180 -14.51 -29.50 -19.13
CA SER A 180 -14.14 -29.86 -17.75
C SER A 180 -13.00 -30.87 -17.72
N ASN A 181 -12.99 -31.87 -18.61
CA ASN A 181 -11.90 -32.84 -18.72
C ASN A 181 -10.59 -32.20 -19.18
N VAL A 182 -10.66 -31.32 -20.19
CA VAL A 182 -9.51 -30.56 -20.68
C VAL A 182 -8.92 -29.68 -19.56
N PHE A 183 -9.77 -28.94 -18.84
CA PHE A 183 -9.36 -28.17 -17.67
C PHE A 183 -8.65 -29.04 -16.61
N MET A 184 -9.19 -30.22 -16.31
CA MET A 184 -8.59 -31.14 -15.34
C MET A 184 -7.21 -31.64 -15.77
N ILE A 185 -7.02 -31.92 -17.06
CA ILE A 185 -5.72 -32.30 -17.62
C ILE A 185 -4.72 -31.14 -17.50
N ALA A 186 -5.15 -29.91 -17.75
CA ALA A 186 -4.32 -28.72 -17.55
C ALA A 186 -3.92 -28.56 -16.07
N LEU A 187 -4.88 -28.62 -15.15
CA LEU A 187 -4.63 -28.54 -13.71
C LEU A 187 -3.67 -29.63 -13.22
N TRP A 188 -3.81 -30.85 -13.73
CA TRP A 188 -2.87 -31.94 -13.42
C TRP A 188 -1.47 -31.67 -14.00
N GLY A 189 -1.40 -31.16 -15.23
CA GLY A 189 -0.15 -30.71 -15.84
C GLY A 189 0.57 -29.63 -15.02
N TYR A 190 -0.17 -28.67 -14.46
CA TYR A 190 0.37 -27.66 -13.54
C TYR A 190 0.94 -28.30 -12.27
N LYS A 191 0.20 -29.22 -11.63
CA LYS A 191 0.68 -29.93 -10.43
C LYS A 191 1.97 -30.70 -10.69
N GLU A 192 2.09 -31.32 -11.86
CA GLU A 192 3.33 -31.97 -12.27
C GLU A 192 4.49 -30.98 -12.45
N VAL A 193 4.25 -29.80 -13.01
CA VAL A 193 5.25 -28.73 -13.11
C VAL A 193 5.75 -28.32 -11.73
N ILE A 194 4.83 -28.02 -10.80
CA ILE A 194 5.18 -27.64 -9.42
C ILE A 194 5.96 -28.76 -8.73
N ARG A 195 5.58 -30.02 -8.92
CA ARG A 195 6.30 -31.17 -8.35
C ARG A 195 7.72 -31.31 -8.90
N MET A 196 7.93 -31.08 -10.20
CA MET A 196 9.23 -31.23 -10.87
C MET A 196 10.18 -30.04 -10.66
N HIS A 197 9.63 -28.86 -10.40
CA HIS A 197 10.33 -27.57 -10.27
C HIS A 197 10.11 -26.90 -8.90
N ARG A 198 9.81 -27.71 -7.87
CA ARG A 198 9.47 -27.22 -6.53
C ARG A 198 10.55 -26.33 -5.95
N SER A 199 11.82 -26.75 -6.07
CA SER A 199 12.97 -26.00 -5.56
C SER A 199 13.10 -24.62 -6.17
N GLU A 200 12.75 -24.49 -7.45
CA GLU A 200 12.89 -23.27 -8.23
C GLU A 200 11.68 -22.33 -8.02
N LEU A 201 10.47 -22.87 -7.92
CA LEU A 201 9.22 -22.09 -7.90
C LEU A 201 8.70 -21.75 -6.49
N ASP A 202 8.95 -22.58 -5.48
CA ASP A 202 8.40 -22.37 -4.12
C ASP A 202 8.84 -21.02 -3.53
N ALA A 203 10.08 -20.61 -3.76
CA ALA A 203 10.59 -19.33 -3.27
C ALA A 203 9.92 -18.13 -3.95
N VAL A 204 9.69 -18.21 -5.26
CA VAL A 204 9.09 -17.14 -6.07
C VAL A 204 7.66 -16.87 -5.61
N PHE A 205 6.79 -17.89 -5.64
CA PHE A 205 5.38 -17.71 -5.30
C PHE A 205 5.15 -17.35 -3.84
N ARG A 206 5.93 -17.94 -2.93
CA ARG A 206 5.88 -17.60 -1.51
C ARG A 206 6.34 -16.18 -1.24
N THR A 207 7.32 -15.67 -1.99
CA THR A 207 7.80 -14.28 -1.84
C THR A 207 6.71 -13.30 -2.29
N LEU A 208 6.07 -13.54 -3.43
CA LEU A 208 4.96 -12.72 -3.90
C LEU A 208 3.76 -12.76 -2.95
N TYR A 209 3.36 -13.96 -2.51
CA TYR A 209 2.30 -14.12 -1.51
C TYR A 209 2.60 -13.32 -0.23
N ARG A 210 3.84 -13.43 0.29
CA ARG A 210 4.26 -12.71 1.50
C ARG A 210 4.28 -11.20 1.30
N LEU A 211 4.70 -10.72 0.13
CA LEU A 211 4.65 -9.31 -0.22
C LEU A 211 3.22 -8.78 -0.17
N LEU A 212 2.30 -9.44 -0.88
CA LEU A 212 0.88 -9.06 -0.89
C LEU A 212 0.26 -9.13 0.51
N ARG A 213 0.54 -10.20 1.26
CA ARG A 213 0.06 -10.35 2.64
C ARG A 213 0.63 -9.30 3.59
N TRP A 214 1.89 -8.91 3.42
CA TRP A 214 2.52 -7.86 4.21
C TRP A 214 1.86 -6.49 3.95
N ILE A 215 1.50 -6.17 2.70
CA ILE A 215 0.72 -4.98 2.38
C ILE A 215 -0.67 -5.06 3.03
N ASP A 216 -1.37 -6.18 2.84
CA ASP A 216 -2.75 -6.40 3.32
C ASP A 216 -2.89 -6.28 4.85
N THR A 217 -1.90 -6.79 5.58
CA THR A 217 -1.86 -6.79 7.06
C THR A 217 -1.22 -5.54 7.67
N SER A 218 -0.74 -4.59 6.85
CA SER A 218 -0.14 -3.34 7.33
C SER A 218 -1.17 -2.39 7.97
N GLU A 219 -0.68 -1.39 8.69
CA GLU A 219 -1.49 -0.31 9.30
C GLU A 219 -1.97 0.74 8.29
N LEU A 220 -1.69 0.55 7.00
CA LEU A 220 -2.16 1.43 5.94
C LEU A 220 -3.69 1.43 5.83
N ASP A 221 -4.26 2.53 5.34
CA ASP A 221 -5.68 2.55 4.98
C ASP A 221 -5.96 1.70 3.72
N ASP A 222 -7.23 1.38 3.48
CA ASP A 222 -7.61 0.52 2.36
C ASP A 222 -7.28 1.12 0.98
N VAL A 223 -7.25 2.46 0.86
CA VAL A 223 -6.90 3.15 -0.39
C VAL A 223 -5.40 2.98 -0.68
N GLN A 224 -4.56 3.17 0.34
CA GLN A 224 -3.12 2.96 0.25
C GLN A 224 -2.79 1.49 -0.01
N LYS A 225 -3.46 0.54 0.66
CA LYS A 225 -3.28 -0.90 0.40
C LYS A 225 -3.60 -1.24 -1.05
N TRP A 226 -4.75 -0.78 -1.53
CA TRP A 226 -5.15 -0.94 -2.92
C TRP A 226 -4.09 -0.38 -3.88
N HIS A 227 -3.64 0.86 -3.64
CA HIS A 227 -2.62 1.52 -4.45
C HIS A 227 -1.32 0.70 -4.53
N TYR A 228 -0.78 0.24 -3.40
CA TYR A 228 0.45 -0.53 -3.40
C TYR A 228 0.30 -1.93 -4.01
N VAL A 229 -0.83 -2.62 -3.79
CA VAL A 229 -1.08 -3.89 -4.48
C VAL A 229 -1.26 -3.68 -5.99
N ALA A 230 -1.90 -2.59 -6.42
CA ALA A 230 -2.00 -2.24 -7.84
C ALA A 230 -0.62 -2.01 -8.48
N LEU A 231 0.34 -1.40 -7.75
CA LEU A 231 1.72 -1.27 -8.19
C LEU A 231 2.41 -2.63 -8.35
N VAL A 232 2.19 -3.57 -7.42
CA VAL A 232 2.71 -4.95 -7.53
C VAL A 232 2.08 -5.64 -8.75
N ARG A 233 0.75 -5.57 -8.89
CA ARG A 233 -0.03 -6.16 -9.98
C ARG A 233 0.45 -5.68 -11.35
N ALA A 234 0.76 -4.38 -11.48
CA ALA A 234 1.26 -3.79 -12.72
C ALA A 234 2.65 -4.32 -13.17
N GLN A 235 3.40 -4.97 -12.28
CA GLN A 235 4.71 -5.57 -12.59
C GLN A 235 4.64 -7.06 -12.94
N LEU A 236 3.50 -7.71 -12.70
CA LEU A 236 3.30 -9.13 -13.00
C LEU A 236 3.02 -9.31 -14.50
N SER A 237 3.78 -10.19 -15.15
CA SER A 237 3.49 -10.57 -16.53
C SER A 237 2.35 -11.59 -16.61
N TRP A 238 1.76 -11.73 -17.79
CA TRP A 238 0.69 -12.70 -18.06
C TRP A 238 1.04 -14.12 -17.58
N ILE A 239 2.27 -14.59 -17.84
CA ILE A 239 2.67 -15.94 -17.43
C ILE A 239 2.76 -16.10 -15.91
N GLU A 240 3.18 -15.05 -15.18
CA GLU A 240 3.19 -15.07 -13.71
C GLU A 240 1.76 -15.15 -13.19
N LEU A 241 0.83 -14.38 -13.77
CA LEU A 241 -0.59 -14.40 -13.42
C LEU A 241 -1.23 -15.78 -13.70
N VAL A 242 -0.91 -16.42 -14.83
CA VAL A 242 -1.37 -17.79 -15.15
C VAL A 242 -0.90 -18.79 -14.09
N PHE A 243 0.37 -18.74 -13.69
CA PHE A 243 0.88 -19.61 -12.63
C PHE A 243 0.21 -19.35 -11.29
N ILE A 244 -0.07 -18.09 -10.95
CA ILE A 244 -0.79 -17.73 -9.71
C ILE A 244 -2.24 -18.22 -9.77
N LEU A 245 -2.90 -18.10 -10.92
CA LEU A 245 -4.25 -18.59 -11.15
C LEU A 245 -4.33 -20.11 -10.94
N TYR A 246 -3.46 -20.89 -11.58
CA TYR A 246 -3.43 -22.33 -11.33
C TYR A 246 -3.00 -22.68 -9.90
N ASN A 247 -2.12 -21.89 -9.27
CA ASN A 247 -1.77 -22.09 -7.87
C ASN A 247 -2.99 -21.99 -6.96
N CYS A 248 -3.84 -20.98 -7.15
CA CYS A 248 -5.05 -20.77 -6.36
C CYS A 248 -6.08 -21.90 -6.52
N LEU A 249 -6.00 -22.67 -7.62
CA LEU A 249 -6.79 -23.89 -7.85
C LEU A 249 -6.21 -25.14 -7.15
N THR A 250 -5.19 -24.96 -6.31
CA THR A 250 -4.59 -26.02 -5.48
C THR A 250 -4.78 -25.74 -3.99
N PRO A 251 -4.75 -26.77 -3.13
CA PRO A 251 -4.84 -26.59 -1.68
C PRO A 251 -3.76 -25.64 -1.13
N GLU A 252 -2.56 -25.67 -1.70
CA GLU A 252 -1.43 -24.83 -1.28
C GLU A 252 -1.66 -23.34 -1.57
N GLY A 253 -2.44 -23.02 -2.61
CA GLY A 253 -2.73 -21.66 -3.04
C GLY A 253 -4.05 -21.09 -2.53
N GLU A 254 -4.84 -21.81 -1.73
CA GLU A 254 -6.15 -21.38 -1.21
C GLU A 254 -6.08 -19.99 -0.54
N LYS A 255 -5.09 -19.76 0.33
CA LYS A 255 -4.90 -18.46 1.01
C LYS A 255 -4.47 -17.34 0.07
N PHE A 256 -3.87 -17.68 -1.08
CA PHE A 256 -3.52 -16.69 -2.09
C PHE A 256 -4.80 -16.24 -2.80
N ALA A 257 -5.75 -17.15 -3.05
CA ALA A 257 -7.02 -16.84 -3.67
C ALA A 257 -7.80 -15.71 -2.94
N ASP A 258 -7.75 -15.68 -1.61
CA ASP A 258 -8.33 -14.59 -0.81
C ASP A 258 -7.78 -13.21 -1.25
N LEU A 259 -6.45 -13.10 -1.34
CA LEU A 259 -5.78 -11.86 -1.77
C LEU A 259 -6.05 -11.55 -3.25
N VAL A 260 -6.14 -12.57 -4.10
CA VAL A 260 -6.51 -12.40 -5.52
C VAL A 260 -7.89 -11.74 -5.64
N ASN A 261 -8.87 -12.25 -4.91
CA ASN A 261 -10.24 -11.75 -4.90
C ASN A 261 -10.33 -10.34 -4.31
N ASP A 262 -9.57 -10.08 -3.24
CA ASP A 262 -9.64 -8.81 -2.51
C ASP A 262 -8.99 -7.63 -3.27
N TYR A 263 -8.03 -7.91 -4.14
CA TYR A 263 -7.26 -6.89 -4.87
C TYR A 263 -7.37 -6.98 -6.39
N ALA A 264 -8.32 -7.76 -6.90
CA ALA A 264 -8.51 -7.99 -8.33
C ALA A 264 -7.20 -8.31 -9.07
N LEU A 265 -6.44 -9.29 -8.57
CA LEU A 265 -5.09 -9.52 -9.08
C LEU A 265 -5.08 -9.90 -10.58
N PHE A 266 -6.18 -10.45 -11.10
CA PHE A 266 -6.34 -10.87 -12.49
C PHE A 266 -7.11 -9.86 -13.37
N ASP A 267 -7.30 -8.63 -12.91
CA ASP A 267 -7.96 -7.56 -13.70
C ASP A 267 -7.30 -7.30 -15.07
N ASN A 268 -5.98 -7.53 -15.15
CA ASN A 268 -5.20 -7.41 -16.40
C ASN A 268 -4.87 -8.77 -17.03
N LEU A 269 -5.48 -9.86 -16.55
CA LEU A 269 -5.27 -11.18 -17.15
C LEU A 269 -6.20 -11.31 -18.35
N GLU A 270 -5.66 -11.00 -19.53
CA GLU A 270 -6.37 -11.27 -20.78
C GLU A 270 -6.51 -12.78 -20.97
N GLY A 271 -7.74 -13.25 -21.15
CA GLY A 271 -8.04 -14.65 -21.47
C GLY A 271 -7.54 -15.04 -22.86
N ALA A 272 -7.58 -14.12 -23.83
CA ALA A 272 -7.10 -14.39 -25.17
C ALA A 272 -5.56 -14.44 -25.23
N PRO A 273 -4.94 -15.46 -25.87
CA PRO A 273 -5.54 -16.48 -26.74
C PRO A 273 -5.78 -17.85 -26.07
N ASP A 274 -5.80 -17.95 -24.74
CA ASP A 274 -6.00 -19.23 -24.04
C ASP A 274 -7.45 -19.42 -23.58
N GLU A 275 -8.19 -20.26 -24.31
CA GLU A 275 -9.61 -20.52 -24.08
C GLU A 275 -9.92 -21.04 -22.66
N LEU A 276 -8.99 -21.74 -22.01
CA LEU A 276 -9.20 -22.20 -20.63
C LEU A 276 -9.06 -21.07 -19.62
N ILE A 277 -8.11 -20.15 -19.83
CA ILE A 277 -7.97 -18.98 -18.95
C ILE A 277 -9.22 -18.11 -19.04
N ASP A 278 -9.76 -17.92 -20.25
CA ASP A 278 -11.00 -17.16 -20.46
C ASP A 278 -12.22 -17.87 -19.83
N ALA A 279 -12.31 -19.20 -19.97
CA ALA A 279 -13.33 -20.00 -19.31
C ALA A 279 -13.22 -19.93 -17.78
N ILE A 280 -12.02 -19.92 -17.21
CA ILE A 280 -11.77 -19.76 -15.77
C ILE A 280 -12.25 -18.39 -15.28
N ALA A 281 -11.98 -17.33 -16.04
CA ALA A 281 -12.36 -15.96 -15.66
C ALA A 281 -13.88 -15.73 -15.70
N HIS A 282 -14.58 -16.35 -16.66
CA HIS A 282 -16.00 -16.04 -16.94
C HIS A 282 -16.97 -17.19 -16.64
N GLU A 283 -16.74 -18.38 -17.22
CA GLU A 283 -17.71 -19.48 -17.15
C GLU A 283 -17.64 -20.20 -15.81
N PHE A 284 -16.43 -20.49 -15.33
CA PHE A 284 -16.22 -21.30 -14.13
C PHE A 284 -16.44 -20.52 -12.83
N THR A 285 -16.38 -19.20 -12.85
CA THR A 285 -16.78 -18.37 -11.69
C THR A 285 -18.28 -18.45 -11.42
N VAL A 286 -19.10 -18.75 -12.44
CA VAL A 286 -20.56 -18.92 -12.31
C VAL A 286 -20.93 -20.39 -12.17
N SER A 287 -20.33 -21.26 -12.98
CA SER A 287 -20.59 -22.69 -13.01
C SER A 287 -19.27 -23.46 -13.03
N PRO A 288 -18.67 -23.75 -11.86
CA PRO A 288 -17.43 -24.50 -11.78
C PRO A 288 -17.50 -25.88 -12.47
N PRO A 289 -16.37 -26.42 -12.95
CA PRO A 289 -16.32 -27.75 -13.55
C PRO A 289 -16.81 -28.82 -12.57
N SER A 290 -17.71 -29.70 -13.00
CA SER A 290 -18.27 -30.76 -12.14
C SER A 290 -17.22 -31.74 -11.63
N SER A 291 -16.13 -31.93 -12.39
CA SER A 291 -14.99 -32.77 -12.03
C SER A 291 -14.07 -32.13 -10.99
N PHE A 292 -14.10 -30.80 -10.82
CA PHE A 292 -13.27 -30.09 -9.85
C PHE A 292 -13.78 -30.32 -8.41
N THR A 293 -15.10 -30.29 -8.21
CA THR A 293 -15.73 -30.45 -6.89
C THR A 293 -15.69 -31.88 -6.35
N ALA A 294 -15.63 -32.88 -7.24
CA ALA A 294 -15.76 -34.28 -6.80
C ALA A 294 -14.53 -34.83 -6.04
N ASN A 295 -13.30 -34.33 -6.27
CA ASN A 295 -12.08 -35.01 -5.79
C ASN A 295 -10.86 -34.12 -5.50
N LEU A 296 -10.94 -32.78 -5.56
CA LEU A 296 -9.78 -31.88 -5.38
C LEU A 296 -10.17 -30.65 -4.53
N PRO A 297 -9.41 -30.29 -3.47
CA PRO A 297 -9.52 -28.96 -2.88
C PRO A 297 -8.86 -27.91 -3.82
N PRO A 298 -9.30 -26.63 -3.76
CA PRO A 298 -10.23 -26.04 -2.78
C PRO A 298 -11.72 -26.20 -3.14
N GLU A 299 -12.55 -26.57 -2.15
CA GLU A 299 -14.01 -26.39 -2.19
C GLU A 299 -14.42 -25.24 -1.25
N PRO A 300 -15.24 -24.27 -1.72
CA PRO A 300 -15.75 -24.10 -3.08
C PRO A 300 -14.71 -23.49 -4.05
N TRP A 301 -15.10 -23.31 -5.32
CA TRP A 301 -14.28 -22.64 -6.35
C TRP A 301 -13.66 -21.34 -5.81
N PRO A 302 -12.34 -21.14 -5.96
CA PRO A 302 -11.62 -20.13 -5.20
C PRO A 302 -11.80 -18.70 -5.70
N PHE A 303 -12.35 -18.52 -6.91
CA PHE A 303 -12.48 -17.21 -7.54
C PHE A 303 -13.92 -16.71 -7.55
N ASN A 304 -14.08 -15.41 -7.40
CA ASN A 304 -15.30 -14.69 -7.74
C ASN A 304 -14.99 -13.57 -8.75
N GLU A 305 -16.02 -12.88 -9.23
CA GLU A 305 -15.89 -11.81 -10.21
C GLU A 305 -14.89 -10.71 -9.80
N ALA A 306 -14.72 -10.46 -8.49
CA ALA A 306 -13.79 -9.46 -7.98
C ALA A 306 -12.32 -9.82 -8.26
N ALA A 307 -11.96 -11.09 -8.47
CA ALA A 307 -10.61 -11.47 -8.88
C ALA A 307 -10.19 -10.88 -10.22
N PHE A 308 -11.16 -10.68 -11.12
CA PHE A 308 -10.97 -10.29 -12.53
C PHE A 308 -11.50 -8.89 -12.84
N SER A 309 -12.06 -8.18 -11.85
CA SER A 309 -12.58 -6.82 -12.04
C SER A 309 -12.23 -5.91 -10.87
N SER A 310 -11.37 -4.92 -11.14
CA SER A 310 -11.03 -3.87 -10.18
C SER A 310 -12.27 -3.10 -9.72
N GLU A 311 -13.26 -2.88 -10.59
CA GLU A 311 -14.49 -2.18 -10.23
C GLU A 311 -15.29 -2.95 -9.19
N VAL A 312 -15.48 -4.26 -9.40
CA VAL A 312 -16.21 -5.14 -8.49
C VAL A 312 -15.49 -5.26 -7.14
N ALA A 313 -14.16 -5.44 -7.16
CA ALA A 313 -13.35 -5.52 -5.95
C ALA A 313 -13.37 -4.19 -5.15
N LYS A 314 -13.22 -3.04 -5.82
CA LYS A 314 -13.34 -1.71 -5.19
C LYS A 314 -14.70 -1.51 -4.55
N ALA A 315 -15.78 -1.89 -5.24
CA ALA A 315 -17.14 -1.79 -4.72
C ALA A 315 -17.31 -2.63 -3.44
N LYS A 316 -16.79 -3.87 -3.43
CA LYS A 316 -16.81 -4.76 -2.25
C LYS A 316 -16.06 -4.15 -1.07
N ARG A 317 -14.94 -3.46 -1.31
CA ARG A 317 -14.14 -2.76 -0.30
C ARG A 317 -14.63 -1.34 0.04
N LYS A 318 -15.69 -0.86 -0.61
CA LYS A 318 -16.19 0.53 -0.47
C LYS A 318 -15.13 1.59 -0.77
N LEU A 319 -14.24 1.30 -1.72
CA LEU A 319 -13.21 2.22 -2.19
C LEU A 319 -13.80 3.26 -3.15
N PRO A 320 -13.27 4.49 -3.20
CA PRO A 320 -13.69 5.46 -4.19
C PRO A 320 -13.32 4.98 -5.60
N PRO A 321 -14.12 5.31 -6.64
CA PRO A 321 -13.82 4.89 -8.01
C PRO A 321 -12.44 5.31 -8.51
N SER A 322 -11.96 6.47 -8.02
CA SER A 322 -10.67 7.07 -8.35
C SER A 322 -9.46 6.48 -7.59
N ALA A 323 -9.65 5.48 -6.73
CA ALA A 323 -8.57 4.80 -5.99
C ALA A 323 -7.66 3.94 -6.89
#